data_AF-A0A7V2WLQ7-F1
#
_entry.id   AF-A0A7V2WLQ7-F1
#
_cell.length_a   1.000
_cell.length_b   1.000
_cell.length_c   1.000
_cell.angle_alpha   90.00
_cell.angle_beta   90.00
_cell.angle_gamma   90.00
#
_symmetry.space_group_name_H-M   'P 1'
#
loop_
_entity.id
_entity.type
_entity.pdbx_description
1 polymer ?
#
loop_
_entity_poly.entity_id
_entity_poly.type
_entity_poly.pdbx_seq_one_letter_code
_entity_poly.pdbx_strand_id
1 'polypeptide(L)'
;MENFESQSSVKNRFLVTSYSLLVSNLRFLILHSSFLIFLICLLFVPLQAKTVDYSRFPAAQAFVNRMHTRYGFDKRELVRLLKAAKHQGRTLARYQGRVKVGATDYSWHRYKSRILVDESVRLGVKFMRHNRRWLLKASRK
;
A
#
# COMPACT_ATOMS: atom_id res chain seq x y z
N MET A 1 45.18 -55.68 -36.56
CA MET A 1 44.31 -55.75 -35.36
C MET A 1 44.43 -54.51 -34.46
N GLU A 2 45.36 -53.57 -34.69
CA GLU A 2 45.52 -52.35 -33.85
C GLU A 2 44.43 -51.27 -34.04
N ASN A 3 43.69 -51.25 -35.15
CA ASN A 3 42.70 -50.20 -35.42
C ASN A 3 41.42 -50.29 -34.57
N PHE A 4 41.14 -51.44 -33.93
CA PHE A 4 39.89 -51.66 -33.20
C PHE A 4 39.94 -51.16 -31.75
N GLU A 5 41.11 -51.25 -31.09
CA GLU A 5 41.31 -50.74 -29.72
C GLU A 5 41.43 -49.21 -29.66
N SER A 6 42.03 -48.60 -30.69
CA SER A 6 42.08 -47.14 -30.82
C SER A 6 40.69 -46.52 -30.97
N GLN A 7 39.83 -47.14 -31.79
CA GLN A 7 38.44 -46.71 -32.00
C GLN A 7 37.57 -46.83 -30.73
N SER A 8 37.74 -47.88 -29.92
CA SER A 8 36.97 -48.07 -28.68
C SER A 8 37.42 -47.10 -27.57
N SER A 9 38.73 -46.84 -27.44
CA SER A 9 39.28 -45.87 -26.48
C SER A 9 38.84 -44.44 -26.77
N VAL A 10 38.78 -44.06 -28.05
CA VAL A 10 38.30 -42.75 -28.49
C VAL A 10 36.80 -42.61 -28.21
N LYS A 11 35.97 -43.61 -28.55
CA LYS A 11 34.53 -43.62 -28.23
C LYS A 11 34.25 -43.53 -26.73
N ASN A 12 34.99 -44.26 -25.89
CA ASN A 12 34.85 -44.17 -24.43
C ASN A 12 35.24 -42.80 -23.89
N ARG A 13 36.29 -42.16 -24.42
CA ARG A 13 36.64 -40.78 -24.05
C ARG A 13 35.55 -39.78 -24.46
N PHE A 14 34.98 -39.92 -25.65
CA PHE A 14 33.85 -39.09 -26.10
C PHE A 14 32.59 -39.29 -25.26
N LEU A 15 32.29 -40.52 -24.83
CA LEU A 15 31.16 -40.79 -23.94
C LEU A 15 31.39 -40.14 -22.56
N VAL A 16 32.57 -40.32 -21.96
CA VAL A 16 32.88 -39.76 -20.63
C VAL A 16 32.85 -38.24 -20.63
N THR A 17 33.38 -37.57 -21.65
CA THR A 17 33.29 -36.11 -21.77
C THR A 17 31.86 -35.63 -22.03
N SER A 18 31.09 -36.37 -22.83
CA SER A 18 29.68 -36.05 -23.07
C SER A 18 28.83 -36.19 -21.79
N TYR A 19 29.05 -37.23 -20.99
CA TYR A 19 28.38 -37.40 -19.70
C TYR A 19 28.79 -36.32 -18.69
N SER A 20 30.07 -35.95 -18.59
CA SER A 20 30.51 -34.90 -17.65
C SER A 20 29.95 -33.52 -18.01
N LEU A 21 29.87 -33.19 -19.30
CA LEU A 21 29.25 -31.96 -19.80
C LEU A 21 27.74 -31.95 -19.55
N LEU A 22 27.05 -33.08 -19.77
CA LEU A 22 25.61 -33.20 -19.51
C LEU A 22 25.27 -33.03 -18.02
N VAL A 23 26.03 -33.65 -17.13
CA VAL A 23 25.85 -33.51 -15.67
C VAL A 23 26.15 -32.08 -15.21
N SER A 24 27.18 -31.44 -15.78
CA SER A 24 27.52 -30.05 -15.45
C SER A 24 26.41 -29.10 -15.90
N ASN A 25 25.92 -29.23 -17.13
CA ASN A 25 24.79 -28.42 -17.65
C ASN A 25 23.51 -28.62 -16.84
N LEU A 26 23.22 -29.86 -16.41
CA LEU A 26 22.08 -30.16 -15.55
C LEU A 26 22.21 -29.51 -14.16
N ARG A 27 23.42 -29.52 -13.57
CA ARG A 27 23.71 -28.83 -12.31
C ARG A 27 23.56 -27.32 -12.42
N PHE A 28 24.05 -26.71 -13.51
CA PHE A 28 23.85 -25.29 -13.78
C PHE A 28 22.35 -24.96 -13.91
N LEU A 29 21.58 -25.79 -14.63
CA LEU A 29 20.15 -25.57 -14.83
C LEU A 29 19.35 -25.69 -13.52
N ILE A 30 19.69 -26.65 -12.65
CA ILE A 30 19.08 -26.82 -11.31
C ILE A 30 19.46 -25.65 -10.39
N LEU A 31 20.71 -25.17 -10.44
CA LEU A 31 21.18 -24.04 -9.62
C LEU A 31 20.48 -22.74 -10.01
N HIS A 32 20.34 -22.47 -11.32
CA HIS A 32 19.62 -21.28 -11.82
C HIS A 32 18.12 -21.38 -11.55
N SER A 33 17.53 -22.58 -11.66
CA SER A 33 16.12 -22.80 -11.33
C SER A 33 15.86 -22.57 -9.84
N SER A 34 16.73 -23.06 -8.97
CA SER A 34 16.66 -22.82 -7.51
C SER A 34 16.80 -21.34 -7.17
N PHE A 35 17.73 -20.63 -7.82
CA PHE A 35 17.91 -19.18 -7.64
C PHE A 35 16.70 -18.38 -8.13
N LEU A 36 16.14 -18.76 -9.29
CA LEU A 36 14.93 -18.13 -9.84
C LEU A 36 13.72 -18.36 -8.93
N ILE A 37 13.54 -19.58 -8.41
CA ILE A 37 12.48 -19.90 -7.45
C ILE A 37 12.65 -19.09 -6.16
N PHE A 38 13.88 -18.94 -5.65
CA PHE A 38 14.16 -18.10 -4.49
C PHE A 38 13.82 -16.63 -4.74
N LEU A 39 14.19 -16.08 -5.89
CA LEU A 39 13.87 -14.70 -6.30
C LEU A 39 12.35 -14.49 -6.42
N ILE A 40 11.64 -15.46 -7.01
CA ILE A 40 10.19 -15.44 -7.12
C ILE A 40 9.55 -15.49 -5.73
N CYS A 41 10.00 -16.37 -4.83
CA CYS A 41 9.51 -16.44 -3.46
C CYS A 41 9.70 -15.11 -2.70
N LEU A 42 10.80 -14.41 -2.94
CA LEU A 42 11.09 -13.12 -2.31
C LEU A 42 10.14 -12.02 -2.82
N LEU A 43 9.68 -12.11 -4.07
CA LEU A 43 8.65 -11.26 -4.66
C LEU A 43 7.25 -11.50 -4.09
N PHE A 44 6.98 -12.69 -3.54
CA PHE A 44 5.70 -13.07 -2.95
C PHE A 44 5.62 -12.89 -1.42
N VAL A 45 6.64 -12.31 -0.77
CA VAL A 45 6.53 -11.94 0.65
C VAL A 45 5.51 -10.81 0.78
N PRO A 46 4.34 -11.02 1.43
CA PRO A 46 3.39 -9.95 1.61
C PRO A 46 4.02 -8.86 2.49
N LEU A 47 4.10 -7.63 1.97
CA LEU A 47 4.35 -6.45 2.80
C LEU A 47 3.17 -6.32 3.78
N GLN A 48 3.32 -6.91 4.96
CA GLN A 48 2.33 -6.76 6.01
C GLN A 48 2.32 -5.30 6.45
N ALA A 49 1.27 -4.58 6.05
CA ALA A 49 1.02 -3.25 6.56
C ALA A 49 0.88 -3.34 8.09
N LYS A 50 1.68 -2.56 8.82
CA LYS A 50 1.60 -2.50 10.29
C LYS A 50 0.17 -2.12 10.69
N THR A 51 -0.59 -3.08 11.22
CA THR A 51 -1.91 -2.84 11.78
C THR A 51 -1.73 -2.24 13.17
N VAL A 52 -2.36 -1.08 13.40
CA VAL A 52 -2.36 -0.42 14.71
C VAL A 52 -3.68 -0.74 15.38
N ASP A 53 -3.62 -1.49 16.48
CA ASP A 53 -4.80 -1.78 17.30
C ASP A 53 -5.11 -0.58 18.21
N TYR A 54 -5.98 0.32 17.74
CA TYR A 54 -6.34 1.52 18.49
C TYR A 54 -7.10 1.22 19.78
N SER A 55 -7.70 0.04 19.93
CA SER A 55 -8.44 -0.31 21.16
C SER A 55 -7.52 -0.42 22.39
N ARG A 56 -6.23 -0.60 22.18
CA ARG A 56 -5.21 -0.72 23.23
C ARG A 56 -4.70 0.63 23.74
N PHE A 57 -5.04 1.73 23.10
CA PHE A 57 -4.54 3.05 23.48
C PHE A 57 -5.30 3.57 24.71
N PRO A 58 -4.62 4.12 25.74
CA PRO A 58 -5.29 4.67 26.92
C PRO A 58 -6.33 5.74 26.57
N ALA A 59 -6.02 6.61 25.61
CA ALA A 59 -6.95 7.62 25.11
C ALA A 59 -8.20 7.02 24.46
N ALA A 60 -8.06 5.88 23.77
CA ALA A 60 -9.18 5.17 23.16
C ALA A 60 -10.05 4.47 24.22
N GLN A 61 -9.43 3.89 25.26
CA GLN A 61 -10.17 3.33 26.39
C GLN A 61 -10.95 4.40 27.17
N ALA A 62 -10.34 5.57 27.38
CA ALA A 62 -11.02 6.72 27.98
C ALA A 62 -12.19 7.22 27.10
N PHE A 63 -12.01 7.23 25.77
CA PHE A 63 -13.10 7.50 24.83
C PHE A 63 -14.24 6.48 24.96
N VAL A 64 -13.94 5.18 24.94
CA VAL A 64 -14.94 4.11 25.08
C VAL A 64 -15.73 4.26 26.37
N ASN A 65 -15.04 4.48 27.49
CA ASN A 65 -15.69 4.65 28.78
C ASN A 65 -16.60 5.87 28.78
N ARG A 66 -16.15 7.02 28.26
CA ARG A 66 -16.99 8.22 28.16
C ARG A 66 -18.21 8.00 27.27
N MET A 67 -18.04 7.35 26.13
CA MET A 67 -19.15 7.10 25.19
C MET A 67 -20.19 6.16 25.80
N HIS A 68 -19.74 5.15 26.53
CA HIS A 68 -20.61 4.25 27.25
C HIS A 68 -21.37 4.95 28.39
N THR A 69 -20.65 5.65 29.28
CA THR A 69 -21.27 6.22 30.48
C THR A 69 -22.17 7.42 30.17
N ARG A 70 -21.79 8.27 29.22
CA ARG A 70 -22.52 9.51 28.93
C ARG A 70 -23.62 9.34 27.91
N TYR A 71 -23.43 8.44 26.94
CA TYR A 71 -24.33 8.33 25.79
C TYR A 71 -24.88 6.91 25.59
N GLY A 72 -24.56 5.96 26.48
CA GLY A 72 -25.16 4.62 26.48
C GLY A 72 -24.66 3.69 25.37
N PHE A 73 -23.53 3.98 24.72
CA PHE A 73 -22.99 3.10 23.68
C PHE A 73 -22.49 1.75 24.25
N ASP A 74 -22.63 0.68 23.48
CA ASP A 74 -22.09 -0.63 23.84
C ASP A 74 -20.55 -0.63 23.79
N LYS A 75 -19.91 -1.04 24.90
CA LYS A 75 -18.44 -1.04 24.99
C LYS A 75 -17.79 -2.02 24.01
N ARG A 76 -18.39 -3.20 23.81
CA ARG A 76 -17.82 -4.26 22.98
C ARG A 76 -17.85 -3.85 21.51
N GLU A 77 -18.91 -3.17 21.09
CA GLU A 77 -19.04 -2.60 19.76
C GLU A 77 -18.01 -1.50 19.52
N LEU A 78 -17.87 -0.54 20.43
CA LEU A 78 -16.86 0.52 20.31
C LEU A 78 -15.43 -0.04 20.24
N VAL A 79 -15.11 -1.04 21.07
CA VAL A 79 -13.81 -1.73 21.03
C VAL A 79 -13.60 -2.45 19.69
N ARG A 80 -14.64 -3.10 19.16
CA ARG A 80 -14.59 -3.77 17.85
C ARG A 80 -14.33 -2.78 16.72
N LEU A 81 -15.01 -1.63 16.73
CA LEU A 81 -14.80 -0.55 15.76
C LEU A 81 -13.37 -0.01 15.83
N LEU A 82 -12.85 0.24 17.04
CA LEU A 82 -11.47 0.73 17.23
C LEU A 82 -10.42 -0.29 16.81
N LYS A 83 -10.65 -1.59 17.05
CA LYS A 83 -9.76 -2.66 16.60
C LYS A 83 -9.73 -2.78 15.07
N ALA A 84 -10.84 -2.48 14.40
CA ALA A 84 -10.96 -2.49 12.94
C ALA A 84 -10.51 -1.18 12.27
N ALA A 85 -10.21 -0.13 13.06
CA ALA A 85 -9.86 1.17 12.53
C ALA A 85 -8.54 1.13 11.74
N LYS A 86 -8.57 1.67 10.52
CA LYS A 86 -7.39 1.71 9.64
C LYS A 86 -6.45 2.82 10.08
N HIS A 87 -5.17 2.48 10.27
CA HIS A 87 -4.13 3.46 10.53
C HIS A 87 -3.91 4.36 9.30
N GLN A 88 -4.10 5.67 9.47
CA GLN A 88 -3.88 6.66 8.41
C GLN A 88 -2.58 7.44 8.61
N GLY A 89 -1.44 6.80 8.35
CA GLY A 89 -0.12 7.41 8.55
C GLY A 89 0.08 8.74 7.80
N ARG A 90 -0.43 8.86 6.56
CA ARG A 90 -0.38 10.12 5.78
C ARG A 90 -1.16 11.25 6.43
N THR A 91 -2.35 10.95 6.97
CA THR A 91 -3.17 11.92 7.71
C THR A 91 -2.43 12.34 8.97
N LEU A 92 -1.90 11.38 9.73
CA LEU A 92 -1.15 11.67 10.95
C LEU A 92 0.07 12.56 10.67
N ALA A 93 0.86 12.24 9.64
CA ALA A 93 2.01 13.04 9.22
C ALA A 93 1.64 14.47 8.81
N ARG A 94 0.45 14.69 8.23
CA ARG A 94 -0.05 16.04 7.92
C ARG A 94 -0.24 16.88 9.18
N TYR A 95 -0.75 16.27 10.26
CA TYR A 95 -1.03 16.97 11.51
C TYR A 95 0.14 16.98 12.51
N GLN A 96 1.11 16.06 12.35
CA GLN A 96 2.37 16.05 13.12
C GLN A 96 3.48 16.89 12.45
N GLY A 97 3.31 17.25 11.18
CA GLY A 97 4.32 17.91 10.35
C GLY A 97 4.38 19.43 10.45
N ARG A 98 5.32 19.99 9.67
CA ARG A 98 5.87 21.36 9.56
C ARG A 98 4.89 22.56 9.51
N VAL A 99 3.59 22.36 9.55
CA VAL A 99 2.61 23.45 9.41
C VAL A 99 2.38 24.07 10.78
N LYS A 100 2.96 25.27 11.00
CA LYS A 100 2.70 26.05 12.21
C LYS A 100 1.21 26.43 12.25
N VAL A 101 0.61 26.37 13.43
CA VAL A 101 -0.74 26.89 13.66
C VAL A 101 -0.79 28.34 13.18
N GLY A 102 -1.73 28.67 12.29
CA GLY A 102 -1.88 30.01 11.71
C GLY A 102 -0.98 30.31 10.50
N ALA A 103 -0.14 29.37 10.05
CA ALA A 103 0.59 29.52 8.80
C ALA A 103 -0.26 29.09 7.60
N THR A 104 -0.24 29.89 6.53
CA THR A 104 -0.80 29.49 5.23
C THR A 104 0.30 28.84 4.39
N ASP A 105 -0.02 27.71 3.76
CA ASP A 105 0.89 27.04 2.81
C ASP A 105 1.07 27.86 1.52
N TYR A 106 0.21 28.86 1.27
CA TYR A 106 0.14 29.61 0.01
C TYR A 106 -0.14 31.10 0.21
N SER A 107 0.42 31.93 -0.68
CA SER A 107 0.02 33.34 -0.81
C SER A 107 -1.44 33.45 -1.26
N TRP A 108 -2.09 34.57 -0.94
CA TRP A 108 -3.47 34.83 -1.37
C TRP A 108 -3.66 34.63 -2.87
N HIS A 109 -2.72 35.12 -3.68
CA HIS A 109 -2.76 34.98 -5.13
C HIS A 109 -2.82 33.51 -5.58
N ARG A 110 -1.97 32.65 -5.00
CA ARG A 110 -1.94 31.21 -5.33
C ARG A 110 -3.17 30.47 -4.80
N TYR A 111 -3.71 30.87 -3.65
CA TYR A 111 -4.97 30.31 -3.16
C TYR A 111 -6.12 30.66 -4.11
N LYS A 112 -6.27 31.94 -4.44
CA LYS A 112 -7.30 32.47 -5.33
C LYS A 112 -7.31 31.75 -6.68
N SER A 113 -6.14 31.56 -7.30
CA SER A 113 -6.04 30.90 -8.61
C SER A 113 -6.43 29.43 -8.62
N ARG A 114 -6.48 28.75 -7.45
CA ARG A 114 -6.94 27.37 -7.34
C ARG A 114 -8.45 27.24 -7.12
N ILE A 115 -9.07 28.25 -6.50
CA ILE A 115 -10.50 28.21 -6.15
C ILE A 115 -11.37 28.92 -7.19
N LEU A 116 -10.93 30.05 -7.74
CA LEU A 116 -11.66 30.87 -8.70
C LEU A 116 -11.17 30.57 -10.12
N VAL A 117 -11.48 29.37 -10.59
CA VAL A 117 -11.30 28.95 -11.98
C VAL A 117 -12.66 28.84 -12.67
N ASP A 118 -12.68 28.94 -14.00
CA ASP A 118 -13.92 28.96 -14.78
C ASP A 118 -14.81 27.75 -14.49
N GLU A 119 -14.22 26.57 -14.30
CA GLU A 119 -14.95 25.35 -13.95
C GLU A 119 -15.65 25.47 -12.60
N SER A 120 -14.99 26.01 -11.57
CA SER A 120 -15.60 26.24 -10.26
C SER A 120 -16.76 27.23 -10.35
N VAL A 121 -16.63 28.29 -11.16
CA VAL A 121 -17.71 29.28 -11.37
C VAL A 121 -18.91 28.63 -12.07
N ARG A 122 -18.66 27.89 -13.14
CA ARG A 122 -19.69 27.16 -13.90
C ARG A 122 -20.44 26.16 -13.03
N LEU A 123 -19.71 25.36 -12.24
CA LEU A 123 -20.31 24.42 -11.28
C LEU A 123 -21.07 25.15 -10.17
N GLY A 124 -20.55 26.27 -9.68
CA GLY A 124 -21.22 27.13 -8.71
C GLY A 124 -22.57 27.65 -9.21
N VAL A 125 -22.63 28.17 -10.43
CA VAL A 125 -23.89 28.61 -11.06
C VAL A 125 -24.87 27.45 -11.22
N LYS A 126 -24.40 26.28 -11.65
CA LYS A 126 -25.24 25.07 -11.77
C LYS A 126 -25.80 24.65 -10.40
N PHE A 127 -24.96 24.63 -9.37
CA PHE A 127 -25.36 24.33 -7.99
C PHE A 127 -26.41 25.32 -7.49
N MET A 128 -26.19 26.61 -7.70
CA MET A 128 -27.13 27.66 -7.26
C MET A 128 -28.48 27.54 -7.96
N ARG A 129 -28.48 27.26 -9.26
CA ARG A 129 -29.71 27.06 -10.03
C ARG A 129 -30.50 25.85 -9.53
N HIS A 130 -29.81 24.72 -9.34
CA HIS A 130 -30.43 23.49 -8.86
C HIS A 130 -31.00 23.64 -7.44
N ASN A 131 -30.28 24.35 -6.56
CA ASN A 131 -30.64 24.50 -5.14
C ASN A 131 -31.36 25.82 -4.82
N ARG A 132 -31.86 26.55 -5.82
CA ARG A 132 -32.38 27.92 -5.67
C ARG A 132 -33.39 28.05 -4.53
N ARG A 133 -34.34 27.12 -4.40
CA ARG A 133 -35.35 27.14 -3.34
C ARG A 133 -34.73 27.08 -1.95
N TRP A 134 -33.75 26.22 -1.75
CA TRP A 134 -33.06 26.06 -0.46
C TRP A 134 -32.19 27.27 -0.14
N LEU A 135 -31.47 27.81 -1.13
CA LEU A 135 -30.67 29.02 -0.98
C LEU A 135 -31.54 30.23 -0.60
N LEU A 136 -32.70 30.41 -1.24
CA LEU A 136 -33.65 31.47 -0.89
C LEU A 136 -34.25 31.30 0.52
N LYS A 137 -34.42 30.07 0.99
CA LYS A 137 -34.86 29.81 2.36
C LYS A 137 -33.75 30.15 3.36
N ALA A 138 -32.51 29.78 3.06
CA ALA A 138 -31.36 30.05 3.91
C ALA A 138 -31.06 31.55 4.01
N SER A 139 -31.25 32.33 2.94
CA SER A 139 -30.99 33.77 2.93
C SER A 139 -32.02 34.63 3.67
N ARG A 140 -33.11 34.02 4.17
CA ARG A 140 -34.20 34.70 4.89
C ARG A 140 -34.13 34.50 6.41
N LYS A 141 -33.21 33.66 6.88
CA LYS A 141 -32.88 33.54 8.30
C LYS A 141 -31.75 34.50 8.61
#